data_AF-I4YP66-F1
#
_entry.id   AF-I4YP66-F1
#
_cell.length_a   1.000
_cell.length_b   1.000
_cell.length_c   1.000
_cell.angle_alpha   90.00
_cell.angle_beta   90.00
_cell.angle_gamma   90.00
#
_symmetry.space_group_name_H-M   'P 1'
#
loop_
_entity.id
_entity.type
_entity.pdbx_description
1 polymer ?
#
loop_
_entity_poly.entity_id
_entity_poly.type
_entity_poly.pdbx_seq_one_letter_code
_entity_poly.pdbx_strand_id
1 'polypeptide(L)'
;MQYQNLKFRLTGVSPLICHNGQLADPLNSIAKEMKKVSSKRAKTDADFEELARLEFFGGLYLDNGEPVIPGEIVEAALVEAARKQKKGQQAKAGILSVGNFPIEYEGPRTVNELWADDRFRLTVGVKVQRNKVMRTRPIFRDWSCEISIDFLPGQLNRSEVEEMVRTAGTVVGIGDWRPKFGRFMAQAV
;
A
#
# COMPACT_ATOMS: atom_id res chain seq x y z
N MET A 1 21.85 -20.89 -8.93
CA MET A 1 22.04 -19.45 -8.66
C MET A 1 21.32 -19.14 -7.35
N GLN A 2 22.01 -18.51 -6.40
CA GLN A 2 21.44 -18.16 -5.10
C GLN A 2 21.00 -16.69 -5.14
N TYR A 3 19.85 -16.39 -4.54
CA TYR A 3 19.42 -15.02 -4.31
C TYR A 3 20.41 -14.30 -3.38
N GLN A 4 20.61 -13.01 -3.62
CA GLN A 4 21.26 -12.12 -2.67
C GLN A 4 20.21 -11.22 -2.03
N ASN A 5 20.40 -10.91 -0.75
CA ASN A 5 19.45 -10.14 0.03
C ASN A 5 20.00 -8.73 0.33
N LEU A 6 19.15 -7.73 0.24
CA LEU A 6 19.41 -6.36 0.66
C LEU A 6 18.26 -5.87 1.54
N LYS A 7 18.59 -5.16 2.61
CA LYS A 7 17.61 -4.52 3.48
C LYS A 7 17.66 -3.02 3.34
N PHE A 8 16.49 -2.40 3.46
CA PHE A 8 16.34 -0.96 3.39
C PHE A 8 15.38 -0.44 4.44
N ARG A 9 15.78 0.64 5.12
CA ARG A 9 14.87 1.50 5.87
C ARG A 9 14.23 2.51 4.92
N LEU A 10 12.92 2.45 4.81
CA LEU A 10 12.11 3.44 4.10
C LEU A 10 11.58 4.47 5.10
N THR A 11 11.73 5.75 4.80
CA THR A 11 11.14 6.85 5.58
C THR A 11 10.24 7.68 4.68
N GLY A 12 8.97 7.79 5.04
CA GLY A 12 7.96 8.51 4.26
C GLY A 12 8.32 9.99 4.07
N VAL A 13 8.24 10.46 2.83
CA VAL A 13 8.33 11.88 2.44
C VAL A 13 6.94 12.44 2.15
N SER A 14 6.00 11.57 1.77
CA SER A 14 4.58 11.89 1.69
C SER A 14 3.75 10.80 2.38
N PRO A 15 2.50 11.11 2.77
CA PRO A 15 1.65 10.14 3.45
C PRO A 15 1.46 8.86 2.63
N LEU A 16 1.30 7.72 3.28
CA LEU A 16 1.00 6.44 2.66
C LEU A 16 -0.51 6.20 2.68
N ILE A 17 -1.13 6.00 1.52
CA ILE A 17 -2.53 5.56 1.43
C ILE A 17 -2.54 4.06 1.17
N CYS A 18 -3.30 3.32 2.00
CA CYS A 18 -3.53 1.89 1.79
C CYS A 18 -4.81 1.67 0.97
N HIS A 19 -4.75 0.71 0.05
CA HIS A 19 -5.90 0.29 -0.73
C HIS A 19 -5.76 -1.19 -1.12
N ASN A 20 -5.99 -2.04 -0.14
CA ASN A 20 -6.02 -3.48 -0.35
C ASN A 20 -7.15 -3.88 -1.32
N GLY A 21 -6.80 -4.67 -2.33
CA GLY A 21 -7.72 -5.14 -3.38
C GLY A 21 -8.70 -6.23 -2.93
N GLN A 22 -8.64 -6.70 -1.69
CA GLN A 22 -9.50 -7.77 -1.16
C GLN A 22 -11.01 -7.54 -1.35
N LEU A 23 -11.45 -6.28 -1.41
CA LEU A 23 -12.86 -5.92 -1.63
C LEU A 23 -13.35 -6.22 -3.05
N ALA A 24 -12.44 -6.54 -3.98
CA ALA A 24 -12.81 -7.03 -5.30
C ALA A 24 -13.30 -8.49 -5.29
N ASP A 25 -12.92 -9.28 -4.27
CA ASP A 25 -13.40 -10.64 -4.11
C ASP A 25 -14.84 -10.67 -3.57
N PRO A 26 -15.84 -11.15 -4.34
CA PRO A 26 -17.22 -11.23 -3.87
C PRO A 26 -17.42 -12.20 -2.70
N LEU A 27 -16.45 -13.09 -2.41
CA LEU A 27 -16.51 -14.02 -1.30
C LEU A 27 -15.95 -13.43 0.01
N ASN A 28 -15.21 -12.32 -0.06
CA ASN A 28 -14.68 -11.61 1.11
C ASN A 28 -15.81 -11.17 2.06
N SER A 29 -15.60 -11.33 3.36
CA SER A 29 -16.59 -11.02 4.39
C SER A 29 -16.96 -9.53 4.42
N ILE A 30 -15.97 -8.65 4.34
CA ILE A 30 -16.17 -7.19 4.31
C ILE A 30 -16.93 -6.79 3.04
N ALA A 31 -16.57 -7.37 1.88
CA ALA A 31 -17.28 -7.10 0.62
C ALA A 31 -18.77 -7.50 0.68
N LYS A 32 -19.07 -8.63 1.33
CA LYS A 32 -20.46 -9.08 1.57
C LYS A 32 -21.22 -8.09 2.47
N GLU A 33 -20.64 -7.64 3.57
CA GLU A 33 -21.27 -6.65 4.46
C GLU A 33 -21.48 -5.31 3.73
N MET A 34 -20.48 -4.85 2.98
CA MET A 34 -20.60 -3.63 2.15
C MET A 34 -21.75 -3.74 1.15
N LYS A 35 -21.96 -4.92 0.55
CA LYS A 35 -23.07 -5.15 -0.38
C LYS A 35 -24.44 -5.04 0.31
N LYS A 36 -24.58 -5.55 1.55
CA LYS A 36 -25.82 -5.43 2.33
C LYS A 36 -26.20 -3.97 2.57
N VAL A 37 -25.23 -3.12 2.90
CA VAL A 37 -25.46 -1.69 3.15
C VAL A 37 -25.65 -0.92 1.84
N SER A 38 -24.78 -1.15 0.85
CA SER A 38 -24.81 -0.42 -0.43
C SER A 38 -26.03 -0.72 -1.29
N SER A 39 -26.66 -1.88 -1.14
CA SER A 39 -27.87 -2.27 -1.89
C SER A 39 -29.18 -1.63 -1.37
N LYS A 40 -29.15 -0.98 -0.20
CA LYS A 40 -30.31 -0.22 0.32
C LYS A 40 -30.70 0.91 -0.63
N ARG A 41 -32.00 1.02 -0.95
CA ARG A 41 -32.55 2.07 -1.84
C ARG A 41 -32.44 3.46 -1.22
N ALA A 42 -32.95 3.62 0.00
CA ALA A 42 -32.79 4.82 0.80
C ALA A 42 -31.69 4.55 1.84
N LYS A 43 -30.59 5.29 1.75
CA LYS A 43 -29.48 5.22 2.70
C LYS A 43 -29.61 6.36 3.70
N THR A 44 -29.37 6.03 4.95
CA THR A 44 -29.25 6.98 6.07
C THR A 44 -27.80 7.41 6.23
N ASP A 45 -27.55 8.44 7.04
CA ASP A 45 -26.18 8.86 7.38
C ASP A 45 -25.38 7.73 8.03
N ALA A 46 -26.03 6.92 8.89
CA ALA A 46 -25.44 5.72 9.48
C ALA A 46 -25.03 4.67 8.43
N ASP A 47 -25.78 4.55 7.32
CA ASP A 47 -25.39 3.65 6.21
C ASP A 47 -24.14 4.17 5.48
N PHE A 48 -23.99 5.49 5.34
CA PHE A 48 -22.80 6.09 4.74
C PHE A 48 -21.57 5.96 5.63
N GLU A 49 -21.74 6.15 6.95
CA GLU A 49 -20.68 5.92 7.94
C GLU A 49 -20.24 4.46 7.96
N GLU A 50 -21.18 3.51 7.93
CA GLU A 50 -20.84 2.09 7.91
C GLU A 50 -20.14 1.68 6.61
N LEU A 51 -20.56 2.23 5.46
CA LEU A 51 -19.84 2.02 4.20
C LEU A 51 -18.42 2.58 4.26
N ALA A 52 -18.24 3.77 4.84
CA ALA A 52 -16.92 4.37 5.03
C ALA A 52 -16.04 3.52 5.96
N ARG A 53 -16.62 2.98 7.04
CA ARG A 53 -15.93 2.09 7.98
C ARG A 53 -15.51 0.79 7.32
N LEU A 54 -16.42 0.11 6.63
CA LEU A 54 -16.10 -1.14 5.94
C LEU A 54 -15.07 -0.93 4.82
N GLU A 55 -15.16 0.17 4.07
CA GLU A 55 -14.16 0.50 3.05
C GLU A 55 -12.78 0.79 3.66
N PHE A 56 -12.73 1.47 4.80
CA PHE A 56 -11.49 1.68 5.56
C PHE A 56 -10.88 0.35 5.99
N PHE A 57 -11.68 -0.52 6.62
CA PHE A 57 -11.23 -1.83 7.14
C PHE A 57 -10.70 -2.70 5.99
N GLY A 58 -11.46 -2.78 4.90
CA GLY A 58 -11.06 -3.53 3.71
C GLY A 58 -9.89 -2.92 2.94
N GLY A 59 -9.58 -1.63 3.16
CA GLY A 59 -8.46 -0.93 2.54
C GLY A 59 -7.11 -1.17 3.22
N LEU A 60 -7.09 -1.64 4.47
CA LEU A 60 -5.86 -1.96 5.19
C LEU A 60 -5.20 -3.24 4.64
N TYR A 61 -3.87 -3.24 4.64
CA TYR A 61 -3.08 -4.46 4.58
C TYR A 61 -2.73 -4.84 6.02
N LEU A 62 -3.06 -6.06 6.42
CA LEU A 62 -2.91 -6.51 7.80
C LEU A 62 -2.15 -7.83 7.83
N ASP A 63 -1.24 -7.95 8.79
CA ASP A 63 -0.62 -9.20 9.19
C ASP A 63 -0.76 -9.34 10.70
N ASN A 64 -1.34 -10.46 11.17
CA ASN A 64 -1.66 -10.67 12.59
C ASN A 64 -2.43 -9.51 13.26
N GLY A 65 -3.23 -8.77 12.49
CA GLY A 65 -4.03 -7.64 12.98
C GLY A 65 -3.33 -6.28 12.95
N GLU A 66 -2.06 -6.23 12.57
CA GLU A 66 -1.23 -5.02 12.51
C GLU A 66 -1.10 -4.50 11.07
N PRO A 67 -1.07 -3.17 10.83
CA PRO A 67 -0.83 -2.62 9.51
C PRO A 67 0.57 -2.93 8.97
N VAL A 68 0.60 -3.42 7.72
CA VAL A 68 1.83 -3.81 7.02
C VAL A 68 1.88 -3.25 5.59
N ILE A 69 3.06 -3.32 4.99
CA ILE A 69 3.29 -3.16 3.55
C ILE A 69 3.59 -4.55 3.01
N PRO A 70 2.71 -5.15 2.19
CA PRO A 70 3.01 -6.41 1.54
C PRO A 70 4.16 -6.25 0.55
N GLY A 71 5.03 -7.25 0.47
CA GLY A 71 6.19 -7.22 -0.43
C GLY A 71 5.83 -7.11 -1.91
N GLU A 72 4.66 -7.60 -2.34
CA GLU A 72 4.13 -7.39 -3.69
C GLU A 72 3.94 -5.90 -4.05
N ILE A 73 3.64 -5.04 -3.07
CA ILE A 73 3.53 -3.58 -3.27
C ILE A 73 4.92 -2.98 -3.47
N VAL A 74 5.92 -3.48 -2.74
CA VAL A 74 7.34 -3.11 -2.89
C VAL A 74 7.84 -3.54 -4.27
N GLU A 75 7.64 -4.81 -4.64
CA GLU A 75 8.02 -5.36 -5.96
C GLU A 75 7.41 -4.53 -7.10
N ALA A 76 6.10 -4.24 -7.04
CA ALA A 76 5.44 -3.44 -8.05
C ALA A 76 6.07 -2.04 -8.20
N ALA A 77 6.44 -1.39 -7.09
CA ALA A 77 7.12 -0.10 -7.14
C ALA A 77 8.53 -0.20 -7.73
N LEU A 78 9.28 -1.25 -7.40
CA LEU A 78 10.63 -1.50 -7.94
C LEU A 78 10.60 -1.80 -9.44
N VAL A 79 9.63 -2.59 -9.91
CA VAL A 79 9.47 -2.89 -11.34
C VAL A 79 9.12 -1.61 -12.12
N GLU A 80 8.23 -0.75 -11.60
CA GLU A 80 7.95 0.55 -12.23
C GLU A 80 9.15 1.49 -12.22
N ALA A 81 9.96 1.47 -11.15
CA ALA A 81 11.22 2.21 -11.09
C ALA A 81 12.22 1.68 -12.14
N ALA A 82 12.37 0.37 -12.25
CA ALA A 82 13.25 -0.29 -13.22
C ALA A 82 12.85 0.01 -14.67
N ARG A 83 11.55 0.20 -14.97
CA ARG A 83 11.09 0.59 -16.30
C ARG A 83 11.66 1.94 -16.75
N LYS A 84 11.89 2.88 -15.81
CA LYS A 84 12.56 4.17 -16.11
C LYS A 84 14.01 3.98 -16.54
N GLN A 85 14.62 2.88 -16.15
CA GLN A 85 15.98 2.48 -16.52
C GLN A 85 16.01 1.45 -17.67
N LYS A 86 14.87 1.20 -18.32
CA LYS A 86 14.70 0.16 -19.37
C LYS A 86 15.00 -1.27 -18.89
N LYS A 87 14.90 -1.52 -17.58
CA LYS A 87 15.16 -2.82 -16.93
C LYS A 87 13.91 -3.50 -16.36
N GLY A 88 12.72 -3.06 -16.75
CA GLY A 88 11.46 -3.58 -16.18
C GLY A 88 11.29 -5.10 -16.26
N GLN A 89 11.67 -5.74 -17.37
CA GLN A 89 11.57 -7.20 -17.51
C GLN A 89 12.63 -7.94 -16.66
N GLN A 90 13.85 -7.41 -16.59
CA GLN A 90 14.91 -7.96 -15.75
C GLN A 90 14.54 -7.88 -14.27
N ALA A 91 13.99 -6.74 -13.83
CA ALA A 91 13.49 -6.55 -12.48
C ALA A 91 12.34 -7.52 -12.15
N LYS A 92 11.37 -7.66 -13.07
CA LYS A 92 10.26 -8.61 -12.88
C LYS A 92 10.74 -10.07 -12.76
N ALA A 93 11.81 -10.45 -13.46
CA ALA A 93 12.38 -11.79 -13.41
C ALA A 93 13.39 -12.00 -12.26
N GLY A 94 13.92 -10.90 -11.72
CA GLY A 94 15.12 -10.93 -10.88
C GLY A 94 14.97 -10.32 -9.50
N ILE A 95 13.83 -9.72 -9.16
CA ILE A 95 13.53 -9.17 -7.82
C ILE A 95 12.43 -9.99 -7.16
N LEU A 96 12.61 -10.26 -5.88
CA LEU A 96 11.58 -10.75 -4.98
C LEU A 96 11.60 -9.92 -3.69
N SER A 97 10.43 -9.57 -3.17
CA SER A 97 10.25 -9.02 -1.84
C SER A 97 9.17 -9.87 -1.19
N VAL A 98 9.60 -10.91 -0.48
CA VAL A 98 8.69 -11.86 0.16
C VAL A 98 8.47 -11.41 1.60
N GLY A 99 7.21 -11.20 1.96
CA GLY A 99 6.82 -10.93 3.35
C GLY A 99 5.85 -9.76 3.50
N ASN A 100 5.54 -9.47 4.76
CA ASN A 100 4.74 -8.35 5.19
C ASN A 100 5.61 -7.49 6.10
N PHE A 101 5.79 -6.23 5.75
CA PHE A 101 6.68 -5.34 6.46
C PHE A 101 5.87 -4.38 7.35
N PRO A 102 6.01 -4.42 8.69
CA PRO A 102 5.24 -3.55 9.58
C PRO A 102 5.37 -2.07 9.21
N ILE A 103 4.24 -1.37 9.22
CA ILE A 103 4.26 0.09 9.11
C ILE A 103 4.60 0.62 10.50
N GLU A 104 5.69 1.38 10.60
CA GLU A 104 6.09 2.09 11.80
C GLU A 104 5.51 3.50 11.76
N TYR A 105 4.66 3.83 12.73
CA TYR A 105 3.99 5.12 12.87
C TYR A 105 3.59 5.33 14.35
N GLU A 106 3.35 6.58 14.71
CA GLU A 106 2.85 6.96 16.03
C GLU A 106 1.31 6.90 16.06
N GLY A 107 0.75 6.06 16.93
CA GLY A 107 -0.69 5.96 17.12
C GLY A 107 -1.20 4.55 17.41
N PRO A 108 -2.53 4.36 17.33
CA PRO A 108 -3.18 3.09 17.63
C PRO A 108 -2.79 2.01 16.63
N ARG A 109 -2.81 0.75 17.07
CA ARG A 109 -2.34 -0.39 16.27
C ARG A 109 -3.45 -1.29 15.76
N THR A 110 -4.58 -1.34 16.46
CA THR A 110 -5.71 -2.16 16.04
C THR A 110 -6.60 -1.43 15.02
N VAL A 111 -7.25 -2.20 14.13
CA VAL A 111 -8.12 -1.66 13.08
C VAL A 111 -9.26 -0.77 13.64
N ASN A 112 -9.85 -1.17 14.77
CA ASN A 112 -10.95 -0.42 15.37
C ASN A 112 -10.48 0.91 15.95
N GLU A 113 -9.33 0.94 16.61
CA GLU A 113 -8.76 2.16 17.18
C GLU A 113 -8.26 3.10 16.08
N LEU A 114 -7.66 2.55 15.01
CA LEU A 114 -7.31 3.30 13.80
C LEU A 114 -8.53 3.96 13.16
N TRP A 115 -9.67 3.26 13.12
CA TRP A 115 -10.91 3.84 12.65
C TRP A 115 -11.45 4.93 13.59
N ALA A 116 -11.32 4.78 14.89
CA ALA A 116 -11.77 5.79 15.86
C ALA A 116 -10.96 7.10 15.77
N ASP A 117 -9.74 7.05 15.24
CA ASP A 117 -8.86 8.21 15.10
C ASP A 117 -8.88 8.81 13.69
N ASP A 118 -9.47 10.01 13.57
CA ASP A 118 -9.64 10.76 12.33
C ASP A 118 -8.33 11.02 11.57
N ARG A 119 -7.19 11.04 12.27
CA ARG A 119 -5.88 11.26 11.64
C ARG A 119 -5.51 10.18 10.64
N PHE A 120 -6.05 8.97 10.82
CA PHE A 120 -5.80 7.82 9.96
C PHE A 120 -6.81 7.68 8.82
N ARG A 121 -7.85 8.53 8.78
CA ARG A 121 -8.91 8.46 7.76
C ARG A 121 -8.70 9.50 6.66
N LEU A 122 -8.86 9.08 5.41
CA LEU A 122 -8.92 9.96 4.24
C LEU A 122 -10.24 9.75 3.51
N THR A 123 -11.16 10.70 3.66
CA THR A 123 -12.42 10.70 2.91
C THR A 123 -12.34 11.66 1.73
N VAL A 124 -12.35 11.14 0.51
CA VAL A 124 -12.20 11.93 -0.73
C VAL A 124 -13.19 11.50 -1.80
N GLY A 125 -13.67 12.45 -2.58
CA GLY A 125 -14.57 12.17 -3.70
C GLY A 125 -13.81 11.65 -4.91
N VAL A 126 -14.10 10.42 -5.34
CA VAL A 126 -13.53 9.81 -6.55
C VAL A 126 -14.58 9.71 -7.65
N LYS A 127 -14.15 9.80 -8.91
CA LYS A 127 -15.05 9.62 -10.06
C LYS A 127 -15.17 8.14 -10.38
N VAL A 128 -16.38 7.60 -10.26
CA VAL A 128 -16.74 6.25 -10.69
C VAL A 128 -17.71 6.38 -11.86
N GLN A 129 -17.24 6.05 -13.07
CA GLN A 129 -17.96 6.32 -14.31
C GLN A 129 -18.35 7.81 -14.43
N ARG A 130 -19.64 8.13 -14.28
CA ARG A 130 -20.17 9.51 -14.34
C ARG A 130 -20.39 10.13 -12.96
N ASN A 131 -20.40 9.33 -11.89
CA ASN A 131 -20.77 9.78 -10.55
C ASN A 131 -19.54 10.10 -9.71
N LYS A 132 -19.65 11.09 -8.83
CA LYS A 132 -18.67 11.35 -7.78
C LYS A 132 -19.12 10.65 -6.50
N VAL A 133 -18.30 9.73 -6.00
CA VAL A 133 -18.59 8.91 -4.81
C VAL A 133 -17.52 9.21 -3.76
N MET A 134 -17.94 9.49 -2.52
CA MET A 134 -17.01 9.64 -1.40
C MET A 134 -16.46 8.27 -1.02
N ARG A 135 -15.13 8.15 -0.98
CA ARG A 135 -14.42 6.95 -0.53
C ARG A 135 -13.62 7.26 0.71
N THR A 136 -13.57 6.34 1.65
CA THR A 136 -12.78 6.47 2.87
C THR A 136 -11.67 5.44 2.88
N ARG A 137 -10.41 5.92 2.91
CA ARG A 137 -9.21 5.08 2.88
C ARG A 137 -8.36 5.27 4.15
N PRO A 138 -7.64 4.23 4.58
CA PRO A 138 -6.60 4.38 5.58
C PRO A 138 -5.43 5.19 5.02
N ILE A 139 -4.89 6.09 5.85
CA ILE A 139 -3.75 6.93 5.52
C ILE A 139 -2.81 7.04 6.72
N PHE A 140 -1.52 6.81 6.49
CA PHE A 140 -0.45 7.02 7.47
C PHE A 140 0.32 8.28 7.08
N ARG A 141 0.21 9.35 7.89
CA ARG A 141 0.80 10.66 7.57
C ARG A 141 2.31 10.65 7.68
N ASP A 142 2.78 10.15 8.80
CA ASP A 142 4.18 9.88 9.08
C ASP A 142 4.33 8.37 9.19
N TRP A 143 5.24 7.82 8.41
CA TRP A 143 5.43 6.38 8.36
C TRP A 143 6.87 6.04 8.01
N SER A 144 7.32 4.90 8.50
CA SER A 144 8.56 4.26 8.06
C SER A 144 8.38 2.74 8.04
N CYS A 145 9.32 2.04 7.43
CA CYS A 145 9.23 0.60 7.27
C CYS A 145 10.61 0.03 6.95
N GLU A 146 11.00 -1.09 7.57
CA GLU A 146 12.15 -1.87 7.11
C GLU A 146 11.68 -2.96 6.14
N ILE A 147 12.24 -2.93 4.94
CA ILE A 147 11.93 -3.90 3.88
C ILE A 147 13.13 -4.78 3.56
N SER A 148 12.83 -5.95 3.01
CA SER A 148 13.81 -6.91 2.50
C SER A 148 13.58 -7.16 1.02
N ILE A 149 14.66 -7.12 0.23
CA ILE A 149 14.65 -7.35 -1.21
C ILE A 149 15.68 -8.42 -1.54
N ASP A 150 15.20 -9.53 -2.07
CA ASP A 150 16.02 -10.56 -2.69
C ASP A 150 16.16 -10.27 -4.18
N PHE A 151 17.36 -10.46 -4.73
CA PHE A 151 17.59 -10.33 -6.16
C PHE A 151 18.50 -11.42 -6.72
N LEU A 152 18.35 -11.71 -8.01
CA LEU A 152 19.19 -12.65 -8.76
C LEU A 152 20.41 -11.92 -9.35
N PRO A 153 21.64 -12.22 -8.90
CA PRO A 153 22.86 -11.56 -9.40
C PRO A 153 23.11 -11.71 -10.91
N GLY A 154 22.54 -12.74 -11.54
CA GLY A 154 22.62 -12.96 -12.98
C GLY A 154 21.67 -12.08 -13.80
N GLN A 155 20.72 -11.39 -13.15
CA GLN A 155 19.78 -10.47 -13.80
C GLN A 155 20.06 -9.01 -13.43
N LEU A 156 20.38 -8.78 -12.16
CA LEU A 156 20.61 -7.46 -11.60
C LEU A 156 21.83 -7.49 -10.68
N ASN A 157 22.55 -6.39 -10.61
CA ASN A 157 23.57 -6.19 -9.57
C ASN A 157 23.06 -5.32 -8.43
N ARG A 158 23.79 -5.31 -7.32
CA ARG A 158 23.43 -4.54 -6.11
C ARG A 158 23.18 -3.05 -6.38
N SER A 159 24.05 -2.40 -7.16
CA SER A 159 23.94 -0.96 -7.45
C SER A 159 22.65 -0.64 -8.20
N GLU A 160 22.25 -1.52 -9.13
CA GLU A 160 21.00 -1.39 -9.87
C GLU A 160 19.78 -1.52 -8.96
N VAL A 161 19.79 -2.48 -8.03
CA VAL A 161 18.71 -2.64 -7.06
C VAL A 161 18.62 -1.41 -6.15
N GLU A 162 19.74 -0.93 -5.62
CA GLU A 162 19.77 0.29 -4.80
C GLU A 162 19.24 1.52 -5.55
N GLU A 163 19.59 1.66 -6.83
CA GLU A 163 19.08 2.75 -7.67
C GLU A 163 17.59 2.61 -7.98
N MET A 164 17.10 1.38 -8.17
CA MET A 164 15.66 1.11 -8.30
C MET A 164 14.91 1.48 -7.03
N VAL A 165 15.43 1.17 -5.84
CA VAL A 165 14.81 1.54 -4.57
C VAL A 165 14.78 3.06 -4.40
N ARG A 166 15.88 3.76 -4.69
CA ARG A 166 15.93 5.24 -4.68
C ARG A 166 14.93 5.85 -5.66
N THR A 167 14.86 5.32 -6.88
CA THR A 167 13.92 5.77 -7.91
C THR A 167 12.47 5.46 -7.52
N ALA A 168 12.21 4.31 -6.88
CA ALA A 168 10.90 3.96 -6.37
C ALA A 168 10.43 4.99 -5.35
N GLY A 169 11.27 5.37 -4.38
CA GLY A 169 10.94 6.40 -3.40
C GLY A 169 10.75 7.79 -4.01
N THR A 170 11.71 8.23 -4.81
CA THR A 170 11.81 9.62 -5.33
C THR A 170 11.00 9.90 -6.59
N VAL A 171 10.59 8.88 -7.36
CA VAL A 171 9.76 9.07 -8.58
C VAL A 171 8.44 8.28 -8.63
N VAL A 172 8.34 7.10 -7.99
CA VAL A 172 7.18 6.21 -8.17
C VAL A 172 6.19 6.26 -6.99
N GLY A 173 6.68 6.04 -5.78
CA GLY A 173 5.91 5.79 -4.56
C GLY A 173 5.38 4.36 -4.44
N ILE A 174 4.81 4.05 -3.27
CA ILE A 174 4.08 2.82 -2.94
C ILE A 174 2.64 3.14 -2.50
N GLY A 175 1.77 2.13 -2.43
CA GLY A 175 0.36 2.32 -2.07
C GLY A 175 -0.48 2.95 -3.19
N ASP A 176 -1.53 3.67 -2.80
CA ASP A 176 -2.51 4.24 -3.74
C ASP A 176 -2.21 5.70 -4.12
N TRP A 177 -2.84 6.16 -5.20
CA TRP A 177 -2.73 7.51 -5.74
C TRP A 177 -1.28 7.95 -5.98
N ARG A 178 -0.47 7.01 -6.42
CA ARG A 178 0.88 7.25 -6.91
C ARG A 178 0.82 8.11 -8.18
N PRO A 179 1.77 9.05 -8.38
CA PRO A 179 2.97 9.24 -7.58
C PRO A 179 2.84 10.37 -6.55
N LYS A 180 1.64 10.75 -6.12
CA LYS A 180 1.46 11.82 -5.12
C LYS A 180 1.73 11.33 -3.70
N PHE A 181 1.22 10.15 -3.38
CA PHE A 181 1.33 9.52 -2.07
C PHE A 181 2.37 8.39 -2.06
N GLY A 182 2.78 7.99 -0.86
CA GLY A 182 3.70 6.89 -0.57
C GLY A 182 5.11 7.10 -1.11
N ARG A 183 5.57 8.35 -1.22
CA ARG A 183 6.99 8.64 -1.51
C ARG A 183 7.82 8.43 -0.27
N PHE A 184 9.07 8.04 -0.46
CA PHE A 184 9.98 7.76 0.63
C PHE A 184 11.44 8.05 0.28
N MET A 185 12.25 8.26 1.30
CA MET A 185 13.69 8.11 1.24
C MET A 185 14.07 6.69 1.64
N ALA A 186 15.10 6.13 1.01
CA ALA A 186 15.57 4.79 1.30
C ALA A 186 17.03 4.82 1.74
N GLN A 187 17.34 4.07 2.79
CA GLN A 187 18.69 3.89 3.32
C GLN A 187 18.95 2.40 3.47
N ALA A 188 20.11 1.91 2.99
CA ALA A 188 20.51 0.53 3.20
C ALA A 188 20.84 0.31 4.68
N VAL A 189 20.48 -0.87 5.21
CA VAL A 189 20.72 -1.27 6.61
C VAL A 189 21.34 -2.66 6.71
#